data_AF-A0A7C5Y5V4-F1
#
_entry.id   AF-A0A7C5Y5V4-F1
#
_cell.length_a   1.000
_cell.length_b   1.000
_cell.length_c   1.000
_cell.angle_alpha   90.00
_cell.angle_beta   90.00
_cell.angle_gamma   90.00
#
_symmetry.space_group_name_H-M   'P 1'
#
loop_
_entity.id
_entity.type
_entity.pdbx_description
1 polymer ?
#
loop_
_entity_poly.entity_id
_entity_poly.type
_entity_poly.pdbx_seq_one_letter_code
_entity_poly.pdbx_strand_id
1 'polypeptide(L)'
;MELVELVRKLKRKLAKYKELYSQNEAAVREHIISPLLRALKWDPEDPKQIIPEYSVIITRRGKKKRIKLDYALMRHGNLFTVIEVKALGKVDEGLGQAFTSAQATGARYIIITDGDTWRLYDTSKPITEALVREWSLLRENSKEAASKAQIIANTKNFGSRKALIPVETQLKELLQKCPHCNYKGDFKLLKTWKYSLWNVYYYECPKCGGRFRYYVDPKGERKSYIIPVVKKG
;
A
#
# COMPACT_ATOMS: atom_id res chain seq x y z
N MET A 1 7.13 11.75 -0.40
CA MET A 1 6.53 13.10 -0.44
C MET A 1 5.18 13.11 -1.16
N GLU A 2 5.10 12.64 -2.42
CA GLU A 2 3.85 12.62 -3.21
C GLU A 2 2.62 12.02 -2.51
N LEU A 3 2.71 10.80 -1.97
CA LEU A 3 1.54 10.14 -1.34
C LEU A 3 1.05 10.88 -0.09
N VAL A 4 1.97 11.41 0.73
CA VAL A 4 1.61 12.17 1.94
C VAL A 4 0.83 13.43 1.57
N GLU A 5 1.24 14.12 0.51
CA GLU A 5 0.55 15.30 0.02
C GLU A 5 -0.84 14.96 -0.54
N LEU A 6 -0.95 13.87 -1.30
CA LEU A 6 -2.24 13.38 -1.76
C LEU A 6 -3.16 13.05 -0.58
N VAL A 7 -2.69 12.28 0.40
CA VAL A 7 -3.47 11.95 1.60
C VAL A 7 -3.92 13.21 2.33
N ARG A 8 -3.04 14.22 2.45
CA ARG A 8 -3.38 15.52 3.02
C ARG A 8 -4.51 16.23 2.24
N LYS A 9 -4.46 16.18 0.90
CA LYS A 9 -5.52 16.71 0.02
C LYS A 9 -6.83 15.94 0.16
N LEU A 10 -6.78 14.60 0.19
CA LEU A 10 -7.97 13.74 0.35
C LEU A 10 -8.62 13.96 1.73
N LYS A 11 -7.82 14.06 2.79
CA LYS A 11 -8.28 14.40 4.15
C LYS A 11 -9.07 15.71 4.16
N ARG A 12 -8.52 16.78 3.57
CA ARG A 12 -9.22 18.07 3.45
C ARG A 12 -10.51 17.94 2.65
N LYS A 13 -10.49 17.15 1.56
CA LYS A 13 -11.66 16.93 0.71
C LYS A 13 -12.78 16.22 1.47
N LEU A 14 -12.48 15.12 2.14
CA LEU A 14 -13.42 14.38 3.00
C LEU A 14 -14.04 15.27 4.07
N ALA A 15 -13.21 16.07 4.76
CA ALA A 15 -13.68 16.96 5.81
C ALA A 15 -14.58 18.09 5.28
N LYS A 16 -14.28 18.64 4.09
CA LYS A 16 -15.02 19.74 3.47
C LYS A 16 -16.38 19.31 2.92
N TYR A 17 -16.47 18.11 2.33
CA TYR A 17 -17.69 17.65 1.64
C TYR A 17 -18.32 16.42 2.32
N LYS A 18 -18.35 16.41 3.67
CA LYS A 18 -18.87 15.28 4.45
C LYS A 18 -20.29 14.88 4.07
N GLU A 19 -21.17 15.85 3.85
CA GLU A 19 -22.58 15.62 3.50
C GLU A 19 -22.74 14.89 2.16
N LEU A 20 -21.97 15.29 1.14
CA LEU A 20 -21.95 14.59 -0.14
C LEU A 20 -21.48 13.14 0.06
N TYR A 21 -20.37 12.95 0.79
CA TYR A 21 -19.76 11.63 0.93
C TYR A 21 -20.56 10.68 1.82
N SER A 22 -21.34 11.17 2.78
CA SER A 22 -22.18 10.32 3.63
C SER A 22 -23.42 9.78 2.91
N GLN A 23 -23.79 10.38 1.77
CA GLN A 23 -24.96 9.99 0.97
C GLN A 23 -24.59 9.37 -0.38
N ASN A 24 -23.37 9.58 -0.88
CA ASN A 24 -22.99 9.18 -2.23
C ASN A 24 -21.72 8.32 -2.27
N GLU A 25 -21.91 7.01 -2.34
CA GLU A 25 -20.83 6.02 -2.42
C GLU A 25 -20.01 6.16 -3.71
N ALA A 26 -20.64 6.47 -4.85
CA ALA A 26 -19.95 6.70 -6.11
C ALA A 26 -19.00 7.92 -6.03
N ALA A 27 -19.40 8.97 -5.32
CA ALA A 27 -18.53 10.12 -5.06
C ALA A 27 -17.34 9.74 -4.17
N VAL A 28 -17.52 8.89 -3.15
CA VAL A 28 -16.40 8.35 -2.34
C VAL A 28 -15.43 7.58 -3.23
N ARG A 29 -15.98 6.68 -4.05
CA ARG A 29 -15.24 5.83 -4.99
C ARG A 29 -14.38 6.64 -5.95
N GLU A 30 -14.98 7.60 -6.65
CA GLU A 30 -14.29 8.38 -7.68
C GLU A 30 -13.40 9.48 -7.11
N HIS A 31 -13.82 10.18 -6.06
CA HIS A 31 -13.10 11.36 -5.59
C HIS A 31 -12.01 11.06 -4.56
N ILE A 32 -12.08 9.90 -3.89
CA ILE A 32 -11.21 9.52 -2.78
C ILE A 32 -10.44 8.24 -3.10
N ILE A 33 -11.15 7.15 -3.42
CA ILE A 33 -10.56 5.82 -3.56
C ILE A 33 -9.72 5.72 -4.84
N SER A 34 -10.29 6.04 -6.00
CA SER A 34 -9.60 5.98 -7.29
C SER A 34 -8.28 6.78 -7.32
N PRO A 35 -8.21 8.04 -6.84
CA PRO A 35 -6.96 8.78 -6.72
C PRO A 35 -5.93 8.11 -5.80
N LEU A 36 -6.38 7.52 -4.68
CA LEU A 36 -5.46 6.83 -3.76
C LEU A 36 -4.91 5.54 -4.39
N LEU A 37 -5.75 4.76 -5.08
CA LEU A 37 -5.32 3.57 -5.81
C LEU A 37 -4.26 3.90 -6.87
N ARG A 38 -4.48 4.98 -7.67
CA ARG A 38 -3.48 5.50 -8.63
C ARG A 38 -2.14 5.81 -7.96
N ALA A 39 -2.15 6.52 -6.84
CA ALA A 39 -0.93 6.85 -6.11
C ALA A 39 -0.22 5.61 -5.52
N LEU A 40 -0.99 4.57 -5.21
CA LEU A 40 -0.54 3.26 -4.75
C LEU A 40 -0.17 2.31 -5.90
N LYS A 41 -0.04 2.84 -7.12
CA LYS A 41 0.43 2.15 -8.33
C LYS A 41 -0.51 1.05 -8.86
N TRP A 42 -1.79 1.16 -8.52
CA TRP A 42 -2.84 0.50 -9.27
C TRP A 42 -3.30 1.42 -10.39
N ASP A 43 -3.56 0.87 -11.57
CA ASP A 43 -4.09 1.63 -12.69
C ASP A 43 -5.59 1.31 -12.88
N PRO A 44 -6.51 2.25 -12.56
CA PRO A 44 -7.94 2.07 -12.77
C PRO A 44 -8.35 1.96 -14.25
N GLU A 45 -7.47 2.38 -15.17
CA GLU A 45 -7.72 2.37 -16.62
C GLU A 45 -7.22 1.08 -17.27
N ASP A 46 -6.42 0.27 -16.55
CA ASP A 46 -5.95 -1.03 -17.00
C ASP A 46 -6.84 -2.16 -16.44
N PRO A 47 -7.68 -2.81 -17.27
CA PRO A 47 -8.54 -3.92 -16.84
C PRO A 47 -7.75 -5.15 -16.39
N LYS A 48 -6.45 -5.24 -16.68
CA LYS A 48 -5.57 -6.28 -16.14
C LYS A 48 -5.11 -6.00 -14.71
N GLN A 49 -5.40 -4.81 -14.17
CA GLN A 49 -5.12 -4.39 -12.81
C GLN A 49 -6.36 -4.08 -11.99
N ILE A 50 -7.34 -3.36 -12.55
CA ILE A 50 -8.59 -3.01 -11.86
C ILE A 50 -9.79 -3.27 -12.77
N ILE A 51 -10.77 -4.02 -12.25
CA ILE A 51 -12.09 -4.15 -12.87
C ILE A 51 -13.11 -3.50 -11.93
N PRO A 52 -13.73 -2.36 -12.28
CA PRO A 52 -14.83 -1.80 -11.52
C PRO A 52 -16.11 -2.63 -11.67
N GLU A 53 -17.03 -2.51 -10.71
CA GLU A 53 -18.35 -3.15 -10.74
C GLU A 53 -18.27 -4.69 -10.95
N TYR A 54 -17.24 -5.31 -10.38
CA TYR A 54 -16.92 -6.72 -10.56
C TYR A 54 -18.09 -7.63 -10.16
N SER A 55 -18.60 -8.37 -11.15
CA SER A 55 -19.71 -9.29 -10.99
C SER A 55 -19.29 -10.72 -11.31
N VAL A 56 -19.59 -11.65 -10.42
CA VAL A 56 -19.30 -13.09 -10.60
C VAL A 56 -20.51 -13.91 -10.15
N ILE A 57 -20.81 -14.97 -10.90
CA ILE A 57 -21.81 -15.97 -10.53
C ILE A 57 -21.08 -17.14 -9.90
N ILE A 58 -21.39 -17.41 -8.64
CA ILE A 58 -20.88 -18.58 -7.92
C ILE A 58 -22.00 -19.61 -7.74
N THR A 59 -21.64 -20.88 -7.79
CA THR A 59 -22.57 -21.96 -7.47
C THR A 59 -22.20 -22.53 -6.10
N ARG A 60 -23.10 -22.39 -5.12
CA ARG A 60 -22.90 -22.95 -3.78
C ARG A 60 -24.12 -23.80 -3.42
N ARG A 61 -23.89 -25.09 -3.10
CA ARG A 61 -24.96 -26.06 -2.81
C ARG A 61 -26.04 -26.10 -3.90
N GLY A 62 -25.64 -26.13 -5.16
CA GLY A 62 -26.56 -26.17 -6.32
C GLY A 62 -27.31 -24.86 -6.62
N LYS A 63 -27.17 -23.81 -5.81
CA LYS A 63 -27.79 -22.50 -6.05
C LYS A 63 -26.78 -21.53 -6.66
N LYS A 64 -27.16 -20.91 -7.78
CA LYS A 64 -26.41 -19.81 -8.39
C LYS A 64 -26.66 -18.53 -7.60
N LYS A 65 -25.60 -17.89 -7.12
CA LYS A 65 -25.65 -16.57 -6.47
C LYS A 65 -24.79 -15.61 -7.26
N ARG A 66 -25.36 -14.46 -7.63
CA ARG A 66 -24.60 -13.34 -8.17
C ARG A 66 -23.98 -12.56 -7.01
N ILE A 67 -22.66 -12.37 -7.06
CA ILE A 67 -21.92 -11.48 -6.19
C ILE A 67 -21.51 -10.27 -7.02
N LYS A 68 -21.65 -9.09 -6.43
CA LYS A 68 -21.21 -7.81 -7.01
C LYS A 68 -20.35 -7.11 -5.96
N LEU A 69 -19.19 -6.63 -6.38
CA LEU A 69 -18.22 -5.90 -5.57
C LEU A 69 -17.74 -4.68 -6.38
N ASP A 70 -17.32 -3.62 -5.72
CA ASP A 70 -17.05 -2.35 -6.42
C ASP A 70 -15.76 -2.37 -7.23
N TYR A 71 -14.72 -3.05 -6.74
CA TYR A 71 -13.51 -3.29 -7.50
C TYR A 71 -13.00 -4.72 -7.33
N ALA A 72 -12.48 -5.28 -8.41
CA ALA A 72 -11.54 -6.39 -8.39
C ALA A 72 -10.14 -5.88 -8.76
N LEU A 73 -9.18 -6.13 -7.87
CA LEU A 73 -7.76 -5.94 -8.13
C LEU A 73 -7.18 -7.25 -8.69
N MET A 74 -6.59 -7.15 -9.87
CA MET A 74 -6.11 -8.27 -10.69
C MET A 74 -4.58 -8.33 -10.66
N ARG A 75 -4.03 -9.55 -10.70
CA ARG A 75 -2.59 -9.80 -10.87
C ARG A 75 -2.35 -10.97 -11.80
N HIS A 76 -1.55 -10.76 -12.84
CA HIS A 76 -1.25 -11.78 -13.85
C HIS A 76 -2.53 -12.45 -14.39
N GLY A 77 -3.57 -11.66 -14.62
CA GLY A 77 -4.87 -12.15 -15.12
C GLY A 77 -5.78 -12.82 -14.08
N ASN A 78 -5.36 -12.95 -12.82
CA ASN A 78 -6.14 -13.60 -11.77
C ASN A 78 -6.68 -12.60 -10.75
N LEU A 79 -7.87 -12.89 -10.20
CA LEU A 79 -8.43 -12.14 -9.08
C LEU A 79 -7.51 -12.25 -7.87
N PHE A 80 -7.03 -11.12 -7.36
CA PHE A 80 -6.12 -11.09 -6.22
C PHE A 80 -6.78 -10.53 -4.97
N THR A 81 -7.46 -9.39 -5.09
CA THR A 81 -8.12 -8.69 -3.98
C THR A 81 -9.39 -8.05 -4.48
N VAL A 82 -10.37 -7.86 -3.60
CA VAL A 82 -11.59 -7.10 -3.91
C VAL A 82 -11.72 -5.91 -2.99
N ILE A 83 -12.43 -4.88 -3.43
CA ILE A 83 -12.73 -3.69 -2.63
C ILE A 83 -14.25 -3.52 -2.59
N GLU A 84 -14.77 -3.33 -1.38
CA GLU A 84 -16.12 -2.89 -1.12
C GLU A 84 -16.08 -1.45 -0.58
N VAL A 85 -16.82 -0.58 -1.22
CA VAL A 85 -16.95 0.84 -0.88
C VAL A 85 -18.26 1.05 -0.11
N LYS A 86 -18.24 2.03 0.77
CA LYS A 86 -19.40 2.52 1.51
C LYS A 86 -19.44 4.04 1.47
N ALA A 87 -20.60 4.62 1.72
CA ALA A 87 -20.68 6.05 1.98
C ALA A 87 -19.99 6.39 3.33
N LEU A 88 -19.47 7.60 3.45
CA LEU A 88 -18.70 8.06 4.62
C LEU A 88 -19.47 7.84 5.93
N GLY A 89 -18.82 7.19 6.90
CA GLY A 89 -19.40 6.84 8.20
C GLY A 89 -20.10 5.47 8.24
N LYS A 90 -20.12 4.73 7.12
CA LYS A 90 -20.87 3.46 6.99
C LYS A 90 -19.98 2.24 6.73
N VAL A 91 -18.70 2.30 7.09
CA VAL A 91 -17.74 1.20 6.86
C VAL A 91 -18.15 -0.15 7.49
N ASP A 92 -18.97 -0.13 8.55
CA ASP A 92 -19.47 -1.33 9.23
C ASP A 92 -20.75 -1.91 8.59
N GLU A 93 -21.47 -1.14 7.77
CA GLU A 93 -22.71 -1.59 7.14
C GLU A 93 -22.44 -2.74 6.16
N GLY A 94 -23.07 -3.89 6.40
CA GLY A 94 -22.94 -5.06 5.53
C GLY A 94 -21.57 -5.75 5.56
N LEU A 95 -20.69 -5.40 6.53
CA LEU A 95 -19.33 -5.93 6.67
C LEU A 95 -19.26 -7.47 6.56
N GLY A 96 -20.10 -8.18 7.33
CA GLY A 96 -20.13 -9.64 7.30
C GLY A 96 -20.56 -10.23 5.95
N GLN A 97 -21.47 -9.57 5.25
CA GLN A 97 -21.93 -9.98 3.93
C GLN A 97 -20.87 -9.71 2.86
N ALA A 98 -20.22 -8.55 2.89
CA ALA A 98 -19.11 -8.22 1.98
C ALA A 98 -17.95 -9.21 2.16
N PHE A 99 -17.56 -9.48 3.41
CA PHE A 99 -16.53 -10.46 3.75
C PHE A 99 -16.86 -11.89 3.26
N THR A 100 -18.10 -12.34 3.50
CA THR A 100 -18.56 -13.66 3.03
C THR A 100 -18.59 -13.75 1.50
N SER A 101 -18.97 -12.66 0.84
CA SER A 101 -18.99 -12.58 -0.62
C SER A 101 -17.58 -12.65 -1.18
N ALA A 102 -16.63 -11.89 -0.62
CA ALA A 102 -15.22 -11.95 -1.01
C ALA A 102 -14.62 -13.35 -0.88
N GLN A 103 -14.83 -14.03 0.26
CA GLN A 103 -14.41 -15.43 0.43
C GLN A 103 -14.91 -16.34 -0.68
N ALA A 104 -16.17 -16.18 -1.06
CA ALA A 104 -16.78 -17.03 -2.08
C ALA A 104 -16.28 -16.73 -3.50
N THR A 105 -15.66 -15.57 -3.75
CA THR A 105 -14.98 -15.27 -5.02
C THR A 105 -13.58 -15.87 -5.15
N GLY A 106 -12.98 -16.34 -4.05
CA GLY A 106 -11.59 -16.80 -4.03
C GLY A 106 -10.55 -15.68 -3.93
N ALA A 107 -10.96 -14.41 -3.80
CA ALA A 107 -10.04 -13.31 -3.53
C ALA A 107 -9.29 -13.55 -2.21
N ARG A 108 -7.97 -13.28 -2.18
CA ARG A 108 -7.11 -13.49 -1.00
C ARG A 108 -7.33 -12.43 0.09
N TYR A 109 -7.69 -11.23 -0.33
CA TYR A 109 -7.98 -10.13 0.57
C TYR A 109 -9.27 -9.42 0.16
N ILE A 110 -9.90 -8.77 1.13
CA ILE A 110 -10.91 -7.74 0.90
C ILE A 110 -10.50 -6.45 1.59
N ILE A 111 -10.64 -5.33 0.88
CA ILE A 111 -10.59 -3.99 1.45
C ILE A 111 -12.02 -3.50 1.61
N ILE A 112 -12.37 -3.02 2.81
CA ILE A 112 -13.67 -2.39 3.08
C ILE A 112 -13.39 -0.98 3.54
N THR A 113 -14.00 0.00 2.87
CA THR A 113 -13.71 1.41 3.13
C THR A 113 -14.89 2.31 2.85
N ASP A 114 -14.99 3.39 3.62
CA ASP A 114 -15.92 4.50 3.39
C ASP A 114 -15.20 5.78 2.90
N GLY A 115 -13.97 5.61 2.41
CA GLY A 115 -13.06 6.69 2.00
C GLY A 115 -12.23 7.25 3.15
N ASP A 116 -12.76 7.33 4.37
CA ASP A 116 -12.00 7.71 5.56
C ASP A 116 -11.33 6.50 6.21
N THR A 117 -12.13 5.56 6.69
CA THR A 117 -11.68 4.32 7.34
C THR A 117 -11.42 3.28 6.26
N TRP A 118 -10.28 2.61 6.36
CA TRP A 118 -9.87 1.54 5.47
C TRP A 118 -9.49 0.32 6.29
N ARG A 119 -10.09 -0.82 5.97
CA ARG A 119 -9.82 -2.09 6.63
C ARG A 119 -9.43 -3.13 5.60
N LEU A 120 -8.24 -3.69 5.75
CA LEU A 120 -7.76 -4.82 4.96
C LEU A 120 -7.97 -6.10 5.76
N TYR A 121 -8.69 -7.06 5.18
CA TYR A 121 -8.92 -8.38 5.77
C TYR A 121 -8.33 -9.50 4.91
N ASP A 122 -7.78 -10.52 5.57
CA ASP A 122 -7.35 -11.79 4.98
C ASP A 122 -8.54 -12.76 4.96
N THR A 123 -9.02 -13.09 3.76
CA THR A 123 -10.23 -13.91 3.57
C THR A 123 -9.99 -15.38 3.92
N SER A 124 -8.74 -15.81 4.13
CA SER A 124 -8.44 -17.19 4.55
C SER A 124 -8.79 -17.47 6.02
N LYS A 125 -9.15 -16.43 6.79
CA LYS A 125 -9.42 -16.51 8.23
C LYS A 125 -10.89 -16.19 8.55
N PRO A 126 -11.40 -16.63 9.72
CA PRO A 126 -12.64 -16.10 10.27
C PRO A 126 -12.57 -14.57 10.42
N ILE A 127 -13.69 -13.87 10.22
CA ILE A 127 -13.72 -12.39 10.22
C ILE A 127 -13.17 -11.76 11.51
N THR A 128 -13.32 -12.46 12.64
CA THR A 128 -12.82 -12.06 13.97
C THR A 128 -11.29 -12.01 14.04
N GLU A 129 -10.59 -12.75 13.19
CA GLU A 129 -9.12 -12.84 13.14
C GLU A 129 -8.53 -12.36 11.80
N ALA A 130 -9.40 -11.96 10.88
CA ALA A 130 -9.04 -11.63 9.51
C ALA A 130 -8.41 -10.24 9.36
N LEU A 131 -8.62 -9.31 10.32
CA LEU A 131 -8.16 -7.93 10.19
C LEU A 131 -6.62 -7.87 10.15
N VAL A 132 -6.08 -7.45 9.00
CA VAL A 132 -4.64 -7.27 8.77
C VAL A 132 -4.20 -5.87 9.18
N ARG A 133 -5.00 -4.86 8.82
CA ARG A 133 -4.71 -3.45 9.08
C ARG A 133 -5.99 -2.62 9.01
N GLU A 134 -6.09 -1.66 9.92
CA GLU A 134 -7.02 -0.54 9.84
C GLU A 134 -6.23 0.78 9.83
N TRP A 135 -6.71 1.77 9.08
CA TRP A 135 -6.29 3.16 9.20
C TRP A 135 -7.43 4.13 8.87
N SER A 136 -7.31 5.38 9.33
CA SER A 136 -8.25 6.47 8.99
C SER A 136 -7.53 7.70 8.45
N LEU A 137 -8.07 8.29 7.37
CA LEU A 137 -7.52 9.53 6.80
C LEU A 137 -7.82 10.76 7.67
N LEU A 138 -8.98 10.79 8.33
CA LEU A 138 -9.43 11.90 9.18
C LEU A 138 -8.81 11.84 10.58
N ARG A 139 -8.73 10.66 11.20
CA ARG A 139 -8.23 10.50 12.59
C ARG A 139 -6.71 10.58 12.68
N GLU A 140 -6.00 10.06 11.68
CA GLU A 140 -4.54 10.00 11.72
C GLU A 140 -3.88 11.22 11.06
N ASN A 141 -2.62 11.48 11.39
CA ASN A 141 -1.84 12.45 10.63
C ASN A 141 -1.52 11.91 9.22
N SER A 142 -1.31 12.80 8.25
CA SER A 142 -1.17 12.40 6.84
C SER A 142 0.05 11.52 6.57
N LYS A 143 1.11 11.62 7.38
CA LYS A 143 2.31 10.77 7.24
C LYS A 143 2.01 9.34 7.69
N GLU A 144 1.32 9.18 8.81
CA GLU A 144 0.93 7.88 9.36
C GLU A 144 -0.07 7.17 8.45
N ALA A 145 -1.14 7.85 8.04
CA ALA A 145 -2.15 7.29 7.13
C ALA A 145 -1.51 6.88 5.78
N ALA A 146 -0.64 7.72 5.21
CA ALA A 146 0.09 7.39 3.99
C ALA A 146 1.02 6.18 4.16
N SER A 147 1.67 6.05 5.32
CA SER A 147 2.51 4.90 5.64
C SER A 147 1.68 3.61 5.72
N LYS A 148 0.55 3.64 6.43
CA LYS A 148 -0.34 2.46 6.55
C LYS A 148 -0.95 2.08 5.20
N ALA A 149 -1.34 3.05 4.38
CA ALA A 149 -1.90 2.81 3.05
C ALA A 149 -0.94 2.07 2.09
N GLN A 150 0.38 2.10 2.33
CA GLN A 150 1.34 1.31 1.52
C GLN A 150 1.09 -0.20 1.59
N ILE A 151 0.39 -0.69 2.63
CA ILE A 151 0.05 -2.12 2.74
C ILE A 151 -0.79 -2.62 1.57
N ILE A 152 -1.54 -1.75 0.91
CA ILE A 152 -2.35 -2.07 -0.27
C ILE A 152 -1.72 -1.62 -1.59
N ALA A 153 -0.46 -1.16 -1.58
CA ALA A 153 0.24 -0.76 -2.80
C ALA A 153 0.44 -1.95 -3.76
N ASN A 154 0.43 -1.68 -5.07
CA ASN A 154 0.65 -2.69 -6.09
C ASN A 154 2.13 -3.13 -6.13
N THR A 155 2.53 -3.90 -5.12
CA THR A 155 3.88 -4.43 -4.94
C THR A 155 3.82 -5.89 -4.50
N LYS A 156 4.93 -6.61 -4.60
CA LYS A 156 5.05 -7.98 -4.07
C LYS A 156 4.75 -8.11 -2.57
N ASN A 157 4.77 -6.99 -1.82
CA ASN A 157 4.58 -6.97 -0.37
C ASN A 157 3.13 -6.69 0.06
N PHE A 158 2.16 -6.56 -0.86
CA PHE A 158 0.75 -6.32 -0.53
C PHE A 158 0.27 -7.22 0.61
N GLY A 159 -0.41 -6.65 1.61
CA GLY A 159 -0.95 -7.38 2.76
C GLY A 159 0.10 -7.87 3.78
N SER A 160 1.39 -7.70 3.51
CA SER A 160 2.45 -8.08 4.45
C SER A 160 2.88 -6.90 5.32
N ARG A 161 3.35 -7.18 6.55
CA ARG A 161 4.01 -6.16 7.39
C ARG A 161 5.27 -5.57 6.73
N LYS A 162 5.88 -6.24 5.74
CA LYS A 162 7.03 -5.72 4.96
C LYS A 162 6.65 -4.58 4.02
N ALA A 163 5.36 -4.38 3.70
CA ALA A 163 4.89 -3.21 2.97
C ALA A 163 4.84 -1.92 3.82
N LEU A 164 4.98 -2.04 5.15
CA LEU A 164 4.93 -0.91 6.08
C LEU A 164 6.30 -0.33 6.37
N ILE A 165 7.36 -0.79 5.71
CA ILE A 165 8.70 -0.30 5.94
C ILE A 165 8.87 0.92 5.02
N PRO A 166 8.95 2.17 5.55
CA PRO A 166 9.36 3.32 4.75
C PRO A 166 10.62 2.96 3.97
N VAL A 167 10.76 3.45 2.73
CA VAL A 167 11.98 3.22 1.93
C VAL A 167 13.23 3.55 2.75
N GLU A 168 13.16 4.59 3.60
CA GLU A 168 14.19 4.99 4.57
C GLU A 168 14.51 3.92 5.64
N THR A 169 13.50 3.19 6.11
CA THR A 169 13.67 2.09 7.09
C THR A 169 14.15 0.80 6.41
N GLN A 170 13.76 0.53 5.16
CA GLN A 170 14.33 -0.58 4.36
C GLN A 170 15.82 -0.31 4.08
N LEU A 171 16.18 0.95 3.85
CA LEU A 171 17.56 1.38 3.71
C LEU A 171 18.37 1.08 4.99
N LYS A 172 17.82 1.39 6.17
CA LYS A 172 18.50 1.14 7.46
C LYS A 172 18.66 -0.35 7.79
N GLU A 173 17.67 -1.21 7.49
CA GLU A 173 17.77 -2.66 7.75
C GLU A 173 18.78 -3.37 6.83
N LEU A 174 18.98 -2.86 5.61
CA LEU A 174 19.93 -3.41 4.64
C LEU A 174 21.37 -2.91 4.87
N LEU A 175 21.55 -1.70 5.42
CA LEU A 175 22.84 -1.14 5.81
C LEU A 175 23.27 -1.64 7.20
N GLN A 176 23.55 -2.95 7.30
CA GLN A 176 23.84 -3.57 8.59
C GLN A 176 25.25 -3.27 9.13
N LYS A 177 26.23 -3.01 8.25
CA LYS A 177 27.62 -2.80 8.65
C LYS A 177 28.40 -1.97 7.64
N CYS A 178 29.39 -1.23 8.14
CA CYS A 178 30.37 -0.52 7.32
C CYS A 178 31.17 -1.54 6.49
N PRO A 179 31.32 -1.36 5.16
CA PRO A 179 32.10 -2.28 4.35
C PRO A 179 33.61 -2.22 4.62
N HIS A 180 34.08 -1.16 5.29
CA HIS A 180 35.51 -0.97 5.61
C HIS A 180 35.89 -1.54 6.98
N CYS A 181 35.08 -1.33 8.01
CA CYS A 181 35.44 -1.65 9.41
C CYS A 181 34.38 -2.47 10.15
N ASN A 182 33.35 -2.94 9.46
CA ASN A 182 32.22 -3.70 10.01
C ASN A 182 31.43 -2.98 11.14
N TYR A 183 31.61 -1.67 11.36
CA TYR A 183 30.80 -0.89 12.31
C TYR A 183 29.31 -1.03 12.01
N LYS A 184 28.52 -1.34 13.03
CA LYS A 184 27.05 -1.42 12.96
C LYS A 184 26.47 -0.21 13.69
N GLY A 185 25.68 0.61 13.00
CA GLY A 185 25.10 1.82 13.56
C GLY A 185 24.67 2.79 12.47
N ASP A 186 24.29 4.00 12.88
CA ASP A 186 23.92 5.04 11.93
C ASP A 186 25.14 5.58 11.17
N PHE A 187 25.00 5.73 9.86
CA PHE A 187 26.01 6.30 8.98
C PHE A 187 25.65 7.74 8.61
N LYS A 188 26.67 8.60 8.49
CA LYS A 188 26.47 9.99 8.08
C LYS A 188 26.18 10.04 6.58
N LEU A 189 24.97 10.43 6.20
CA LEU A 189 24.61 10.65 4.79
C LEU A 189 25.26 11.94 4.30
N LEU A 190 26.10 11.83 3.28
CA LEU A 190 26.78 12.97 2.65
C LEU A 190 25.99 13.51 1.45
N LYS A 191 25.48 12.63 0.58
CA LYS A 191 24.79 13.03 -0.66
C LYS A 191 23.85 11.93 -1.16
N THR A 192 22.86 12.31 -1.93
CA THR A 192 22.02 11.40 -2.72
C THR A 192 21.96 11.82 -4.19
N TRP A 193 21.81 10.85 -5.10
CA TRP A 193 21.56 11.11 -6.53
C TRP A 193 20.87 9.90 -7.19
N LYS A 194 20.34 10.09 -8.41
CA LYS A 194 19.87 9.00 -9.26
C LYS A 194 20.97 8.56 -10.24
N TYR A 195 21.16 7.26 -10.38
CA TYR A 195 22.05 6.67 -11.37
C TYR A 195 21.32 5.56 -12.12
N SER A 196 20.91 5.84 -13.35
CA SER A 196 20.04 4.95 -14.14
C SER A 196 18.78 4.59 -13.32
N LEU A 197 18.48 3.30 -13.17
CA LEU A 197 17.38 2.76 -12.37
C LEU A 197 17.61 2.76 -10.84
N TRP A 198 18.72 3.30 -10.34
CA TRP A 198 19.07 3.25 -8.91
C TRP A 198 18.97 4.61 -8.21
N ASN A 199 18.47 4.60 -6.97
CA ASN A 199 18.70 5.68 -6.02
C ASN A 199 20.02 5.40 -5.28
N VAL A 200 20.96 6.34 -5.33
CA VAL A 200 22.29 6.19 -4.75
C VAL A 200 22.42 7.10 -3.52
N TYR A 201 22.89 6.51 -2.43
CA TYR A 201 23.12 7.17 -1.15
C TYR A 201 24.60 7.08 -0.81
N TYR A 202 25.23 8.21 -0.57
CA TYR A 202 26.66 8.29 -0.27
C TYR A 202 26.87 8.57 1.20
N TYR A 203 27.52 7.64 1.89
CA TYR A 203 27.67 7.63 3.33
C TYR A 203 29.13 7.73 3.75
N GLU A 204 29.33 8.21 4.97
CA GLU A 204 30.59 8.18 5.71
C GLU A 204 30.40 7.42 7.03
N CYS A 205 31.34 6.51 7.33
CA CYS A 205 31.35 5.78 8.58
C CYS A 205 31.91 6.65 9.71
N PRO A 206 31.17 6.86 10.82
CA PRO A 206 31.67 7.66 11.94
C PRO A 206 32.85 7.00 12.66
N LYS A 207 32.98 5.66 12.59
CA LYS A 207 34.07 4.91 13.26
C LYS A 207 35.42 5.00 12.53
N CYS A 208 35.42 4.88 11.20
CA CYS A 208 36.68 4.77 10.43
C CYS A 208 36.86 5.87 9.37
N GLY A 209 35.89 6.79 9.23
CA GLY A 209 35.87 7.79 8.16
C GLY A 209 35.74 7.21 6.74
N GLY A 210 35.55 5.89 6.62
CA GLY A 210 35.43 5.20 5.34
C GLY A 210 34.14 5.59 4.63
N ARG A 211 34.24 5.92 3.34
CA ARG A 211 33.09 6.34 2.53
C ARG A 211 32.62 5.22 1.62
N PHE A 212 31.33 5.15 1.38
CA PHE A 212 30.75 4.11 0.51
C PHE A 212 29.42 4.58 -0.09
N ARG A 213 29.06 3.98 -1.24
CA ARG A 213 27.82 4.26 -1.95
C ARG A 213 26.88 3.08 -1.77
N TYR A 214 25.62 3.35 -1.50
CA TYR A 214 24.57 2.35 -1.37
C TYR A 214 23.53 2.55 -2.47
N TYR A 215 23.37 1.53 -3.31
CA TYR A 215 22.48 1.53 -4.48
C TYR A 215 21.20 0.80 -4.13
N VAL A 216 20.07 1.51 -4.23
CA VAL A 216 18.75 1.01 -3.87
C VAL A 216 17.87 0.99 -5.11
N ASP A 217 17.28 -0.17 -5.41
CA ASP A 217 16.26 -0.28 -6.45
C ASP A 217 14.94 0.28 -5.90
N PRO A 218 14.45 1.42 -6.40
CA PRO A 218 13.21 2.01 -5.92
C PRO A 218 11.97 1.15 -6.21
N LYS A 219 12.04 0.22 -7.16
CA LYS A 219 10.97 -0.74 -7.48
C LYS A 219 11.06 -2.02 -6.64
N GLY A 220 12.20 -2.27 -5.99
CA GLY A 220 12.44 -3.48 -5.21
C GLY A 220 12.45 -4.78 -6.03
N GLU A 221 12.66 -4.68 -7.35
CA GLU A 221 12.79 -5.83 -8.25
C GLU A 221 14.19 -6.47 -8.11
N ARG A 222 15.21 -5.65 -7.87
CA ARG A 222 16.62 -6.05 -7.76
C ARG A 222 17.11 -5.93 -6.32
N LYS A 223 18.13 -6.71 -5.97
CA LYS A 223 18.78 -6.66 -4.66
C LYS A 223 19.68 -5.43 -4.58
N SER A 224 19.46 -4.59 -3.57
CA SER A 224 20.32 -3.43 -3.26
C SER A 224 21.74 -3.87 -2.88
N TYR A 225 22.74 -3.03 -3.17
CA TYR A 225 24.15 -3.37 -2.95
C TYR A 225 25.00 -2.15 -2.58
N ILE A 226 26.17 -2.40 -1.97
CA ILE A 226 27.10 -1.38 -1.47
C ILE A 226 28.39 -1.42 -2.30
N ILE A 227 28.91 -0.24 -2.66
CA ILE A 227 30.24 -0.08 -3.27
C ILE A 227 31.12 0.76 -2.33
N PRO A 228 32.21 0.20 -1.78
CA PRO A 228 33.19 0.97 -1.01
C PRO A 228 33.89 2.01 -1.89
N VAL A 229 34.13 3.22 -1.37
CA VAL A 229 35.01 4.19 -2.01
C VAL A 229 36.41 4.01 -1.45
N VAL A 230 37.30 3.50 -2.28
CA VAL A 230 38.73 3.37 -1.96
C VAL A 230 39.37 4.75 -2.12
N LYS A 231 40.10 5.23 -1.10
CA LYS A 231 40.95 6.41 -1.28
C LYS A 231 42.03 6.03 -2.28
N LYS A 232 42.11 6.72 -3.42
CA LYS A 232 43.36 6.72 -4.19
C LYS A 232 44.40 7.36 -3.27
N GLY A 233 45.45 6.59 -2.94
CA GLY A 233 46.62 7.09 -2.24
C GLY A 233 47.31 8.19 -3.02
#